data_AF-A0A553ZTX6-F1
#
_entry.id   AF-A0A553ZTX6-F1
#
_cell.length_a   1.000
_cell.length_b   1.000
_cell.length_c   1.000
_cell.angle_alpha   90.00
_cell.angle_beta   90.00
_cell.angle_gamma   90.00
#
_symmetry.space_group_name_H-M   'P 1'
#
loop_
_entity.id
_entity.type
_entity.pdbx_description
1 polymer ?
#
loop_
_entity_poly.entity_id
_entity_poly.type
_entity_poly.pdbx_seq_one_letter_code
_entity_poly.pdbx_strand_id
1 'polypeptide(L)'
;MNFLFSRPNGYPYITKTVATRMERLMSMTSIKKKATPHIFRHTHISMLTEAGVDLPTIMKRVGHEDVATTMKVYTHVTEKMKKNAPVQVSNLHENILQKVFS
;
A
#
# COMPACT_ATOMS: atom_id res chain seq x y z
N MET A 1 1.87 24.29 21.11
CA MET A 1 2.06 23.01 20.39
C MET A 1 0.77 22.73 19.63
N ASN A 2 0.74 22.90 18.30
CA ASN A 2 -0.48 22.76 17.50
C ASN A 2 -0.44 21.43 16.75
N PHE A 3 -1.08 20.40 17.30
CA PHE A 3 -1.26 19.15 16.57
C PHE A 3 -2.41 19.28 15.58
N LEU A 4 -2.23 18.80 14.35
CA LEU A 4 -3.31 18.76 13.35
C LEU A 4 -4.43 17.78 13.75
N PHE A 5 -4.05 16.68 14.42
CA PHE A 5 -4.97 15.67 14.92
C PHE A 5 -4.96 15.66 16.46
N SER A 6 -5.64 16.65 17.05
CA SER A 6 -5.84 16.75 18.49
C SER A 6 -7.30 16.61 18.89
N ARG A 7 -7.49 16.23 20.14
CA ARG A 7 -8.75 16.42 20.85
C ARG A 7 -8.99 17.93 21.06
N PRO A 8 -10.24 18.34 21.38
CA PRO A 8 -10.58 19.74 21.64
C PRO A 8 -9.75 20.39 22.77
N ASN A 9 -9.15 19.59 23.64
CA ASN A 9 -8.27 20.04 24.72
C ASN A 9 -6.80 20.24 24.31
N GLY A 10 -6.47 20.18 23.01
CA GLY A 10 -5.12 20.40 22.48
C GLY A 10 -4.16 19.22 22.56
N TYR A 11 -4.56 18.11 23.19
CA TYR A 11 -3.74 16.89 23.27
C TYR A 11 -3.93 16.01 22.03
N PRO A 12 -2.87 15.31 21.57
CA PRO A 12 -2.95 14.45 20.40
C PRO A 12 -3.87 13.25 20.64
N TYR A 13 -4.42 12.69 19.56
CA TYR A 13 -5.14 11.42 19.66
C TYR A 13 -4.19 10.27 20.01
N ILE A 14 -4.63 9.41 20.93
CA ILE A 14 -3.92 8.18 21.29
C ILE A 14 -4.09 7.18 20.15
N THR A 15 -3.00 6.53 19.74
CA THR A 15 -2.97 5.51 18.66
C THR A 15 -4.02 4.41 18.88
N LYS A 16 -4.20 3.96 20.13
CA LYS A 16 -5.23 2.99 20.51
C LYS A 16 -6.65 3.46 20.16
N THR A 17 -6.95 4.75 20.32
CA THR A 17 -8.27 5.31 19.95
C THR A 17 -8.54 5.17 18.46
N VAL A 18 -7.52 5.38 17.62
CA VAL A 18 -7.62 5.20 16.16
C VAL A 18 -7.87 3.73 15.83
N ALA A 19 -7.14 2.81 16.45
CA ALA A 19 -7.33 1.36 16.24
C ALA A 19 -8.73 0.89 16.66
N THR A 20 -9.19 1.23 17.87
CA THR A 20 -10.54 0.85 18.35
C THR A 20 -11.65 1.46 17.48
N ARG A 21 -11.46 2.69 17.00
CA ARG A 21 -12.42 3.32 16.09
C ARG A 21 -12.45 2.60 14.74
N MET A 22 -11.30 2.18 14.23
CA MET A 22 -11.22 1.36 13.02
C MET A 22 -11.92 0.01 13.20
N GLU A 23 -11.71 -0.70 14.32
CA GLU A 23 -12.39 -1.96 14.61
C GLU A 23 -13.93 -1.81 14.61
N ARG A 24 -14.44 -0.73 15.21
CA ARG A 24 -15.87 -0.43 15.19
C ARG A 24 -16.40 -0.14 13.79
N LEU A 25 -15.63 0.54 12.94
CA LEU A 25 -16.03 0.77 11.55
C LEU A 25 -16.01 -0.54 10.76
N MET A 26 -15.00 -1.37 10.97
CA MET A 26 -14.88 -2.68 10.34
C MET A 26 -16.06 -3.60 10.66
N SER A 27 -16.56 -3.57 11.90
CA SER A 27 -17.75 -4.36 12.29
C SER A 27 -19.04 -3.94 11.59
N MET A 28 -19.08 -2.72 11.02
CA MET A 28 -20.20 -2.23 10.23
C MET A 28 -20.06 -2.57 8.73
N THR A 29 -18.94 -3.19 8.33
CA THR A 29 -18.69 -3.61 6.95
C THR A 29 -18.80 -5.13 6.82
N SER A 30 -18.92 -5.61 5.59
CA SER A 30 -18.90 -7.05 5.26
C SER A 30 -17.49 -7.67 5.35
N ILE A 31 -16.47 -6.90 5.73
CA ILE A 31 -15.07 -7.34 5.67
C ILE A 31 -14.76 -8.19 6.92
N LYS A 32 -14.54 -9.49 6.70
CA LYS A 32 -14.25 -10.47 7.78
C LYS A 32 -12.79 -10.48 8.25
N LYS A 33 -11.90 -9.74 7.59
CA LYS A 33 -10.47 -9.74 7.90
C LYS A 33 -10.18 -8.83 9.08
N LYS A 34 -9.40 -9.32 10.06
CA LYS A 34 -8.86 -8.47 11.13
C LYS A 34 -7.89 -7.46 10.52
N ALA A 35 -8.22 -6.17 10.63
CA ALA A 35 -7.47 -5.08 10.05
C ALA A 35 -7.14 -4.05 11.14
N THR A 36 -5.89 -3.59 11.15
CA THR A 36 -5.41 -2.50 12.01
C THR A 36 -4.94 -1.35 11.12
N PRO A 37 -4.72 -0.13 11.66
CA PRO A 37 -4.30 1.01 10.85
C PRO A 37 -3.02 0.76 10.02
N HIS A 38 -2.15 -0.16 10.46
CA HIS A 38 -0.96 -0.58 9.71
C HIS A 38 -1.29 -1.17 8.32
N ILE A 39 -2.48 -1.74 8.12
CA ILE A 39 -2.88 -2.28 6.82
C ILE A 39 -2.91 -1.19 5.74
N PHE A 40 -3.27 0.05 6.09
CA PHE A 40 -3.27 1.17 5.14
C PHE A 40 -1.86 1.50 4.66
N ARG A 41 -0.86 1.43 5.56
CA ARG A 41 0.55 1.60 5.20
C ARG A 41 0.99 0.51 4.22
N HIS A 42 0.64 -0.75 4.48
CA HIS A 42 0.95 -1.85 3.55
C HIS A 42 0.26 -1.70 2.20
N THR A 43 -1.03 -1.35 2.18
CA THR A 43 -1.76 -1.10 0.94
C THR A 43 -1.11 0.04 0.15
N HIS A 44 -0.71 1.13 0.80
CA HIS A 44 -0.03 2.24 0.13
C HIS A 44 1.30 1.80 -0.50
N ILE A 45 2.10 1.01 0.21
CA ILE A 45 3.36 0.46 -0.30
C ILE A 45 3.12 -0.48 -1.48
N SER A 46 2.13 -1.38 -1.38
CA SER A 46 1.75 -2.29 -2.47
C SER A 46 1.35 -1.50 -3.71
N MET A 47 0.51 -0.47 -3.57
CA MET A 47 0.09 0.38 -4.69
C MET A 47 1.27 1.09 -5.36
N LEU A 48 2.19 1.65 -4.58
CA LEU A 48 3.39 2.29 -5.12
C LEU A 48 4.30 1.29 -5.85
N THR A 49 4.41 0.07 -5.32
CA THR A 49 5.20 -0.99 -5.94
C THR A 49 4.56 -1.47 -7.25
N GLU A 50 3.24 -1.68 -7.26
CA GLU A 50 2.49 -2.04 -8.47
C GLU A 50 2.54 -0.94 -9.53
N ALA A 51 2.63 0.33 -9.13
CA ALA A 51 2.84 1.46 -10.03
C ALA A 51 4.29 1.59 -10.56
N GLY A 52 5.20 0.71 -10.14
CA GLY A 52 6.59 0.69 -10.61
C GLY A 52 7.51 1.70 -9.94
N VAL A 53 7.13 2.25 -8.78
CA VAL A 53 8.00 3.16 -8.01
C VAL A 53 9.16 2.36 -7.39
N ASP A 54 10.37 2.93 -7.44
CA ASP A 54 11.56 2.31 -6.90
C ASP A 54 11.51 2.20 -5.36
N LEU A 55 12.07 1.10 -4.84
CA LEU A 55 12.08 0.81 -3.41
C LEU A 55 12.72 1.94 -2.56
N PRO A 56 13.87 2.56 -2.94
CA PRO A 56 14.43 3.69 -2.21
C PRO A 56 13.46 4.86 -2.07
N THR A 57 12.74 5.22 -3.13
CA THR A 57 11.72 6.28 -3.10
C THR A 57 10.54 5.92 -2.22
N ILE A 58 10.05 4.68 -2.29
CA ILE A 58 8.97 4.20 -1.41
C ILE A 58 9.42 4.31 0.04
N MET A 59 10.61 3.81 0.37
CA MET A 59 11.17 3.83 1.72
C MET A 59 11.33 5.24 2.28
N LYS A 60 11.79 6.19 1.46
CA LYS A 60 11.87 7.60 1.84
C LYS A 60 10.49 8.22 2.11
N ARG A 61 9.46 7.78 1.39
CA ARG A 61 8.08 8.30 1.51
C ARG A 61 7.33 7.78 2.74
N VAL A 62 7.44 6.48 3.05
CA VAL A 62 6.81 5.89 4.24
C VAL A 62 7.67 6.03 5.51
N GLY A 63 8.96 6.30 5.38
CA GLY A 63 9.89 6.43 6.50
C GLY A 63 10.40 5.09 7.03
N HIS A 64 11.50 5.14 7.80
CA HIS A 64 12.29 3.96 8.18
C HIS A 64 11.79 3.15 9.39
N GLU A 65 10.66 3.52 10.01
CA GLU A 65 10.17 2.81 11.19
C GLU A 65 9.79 1.34 10.93
N ASP A 66 9.50 0.97 9.68
CA ASP A 66 9.05 -0.38 9.33
C ASP A 66 9.68 -0.89 8.02
N VAL A 67 11.02 -0.89 7.98
CA VAL A 67 11.83 -1.39 6.86
C VAL A 67 11.54 -2.86 6.56
N ALA A 68 11.47 -3.69 7.60
CA ALA A 68 11.33 -5.13 7.46
C ALA A 68 10.00 -5.53 6.80
N THR A 69 8.90 -4.90 7.20
CA THR A 69 7.59 -5.22 6.60
C THR A 69 7.45 -4.60 5.21
N THR A 70 8.03 -3.41 4.98
CA THR A 70 8.08 -2.80 3.64
C THR A 70 8.82 -3.70 2.65
N MET A 71 9.95 -4.28 3.05
CA MET A 71 10.72 -5.19 2.23
C MET A 71 9.95 -6.50 1.93
N LYS A 72 9.26 -7.07 2.91
CA LYS A 72 8.41 -8.25 2.70
C LYS A 72 7.29 -8.00 1.69
N VAL A 73 6.59 -6.87 1.82
CA VAL A 73 5.51 -6.48 0.88
C VAL A 73 6.08 -6.28 -0.52
N TYR A 74 7.16 -5.51 -0.64
CA TYR A 74 7.83 -5.26 -1.91
C TYR A 74 8.26 -6.54 -2.61
N THR A 75 8.93 -7.46 -1.91
CA THR A 75 9.35 -8.75 -2.47
C THR A 75 8.15 -9.54 -2.98
N HIS A 76 7.07 -9.61 -2.20
CA HIS A 76 5.87 -10.34 -2.61
C HIS A 76 5.21 -9.76 -3.87
N VAL A 77 5.09 -8.43 -3.96
CA VAL A 77 4.52 -7.75 -5.13
C VAL A 77 5.44 -7.91 -6.34
N THR A 78 6.75 -7.76 -6.16
CA THR A 78 7.74 -7.93 -7.24
C THR A 78 7.74 -9.36 -7.78
N GLU A 79 7.64 -10.37 -6.92
CA GLU A 79 7.47 -11.78 -7.33
C GLU A 79 6.21 -11.99 -8.18
N LYS A 80 5.10 -11.36 -7.79
CA LYS A 80 3.84 -11.38 -8.57
C LYS A 80 4.00 -10.69 -9.92
N MET A 81 4.70 -9.54 -9.97
CA MET A 81 5.02 -8.85 -11.22
C MET A 81 5.90 -9.70 -12.15
N LYS A 82 6.92 -10.37 -11.61
CA LYS A 82 7.79 -11.30 -12.37
C LYS A 82 7.00 -12.45 -12.98
N LYS A 83 6.07 -13.05 -12.23
CA LYS A 83 5.20 -14.12 -12.77
C LYS A 83 4.30 -13.63 -13.89
N ASN A 84 3.88 -12.37 -13.83
CA ASN A 84 3.02 -11.76 -14.86
C ASN A 84 3.83 -11.15 -16.02
N ALA A 85 5.15 -11.08 -15.93
CA ALA A 85 6.01 -10.48 -16.96
C ALA A 85 5.89 -11.16 -18.33
N PRO A 86 5.85 -12.50 -18.45
CA PRO A 86 5.68 -13.16 -19.76
C PRO A 86 4.38 -12.76 -20.45
N VAL A 87 3.29 -12.66 -19.68
CA VAL A 87 1.97 -12.24 -20.17
C VAL A 87 1.96 -10.77 -20.59
N GLN A 88 2.71 -9.92 -19.88
CA GLN A 88 2.84 -8.52 -20.27
C GLN A 88 3.63 -8.38 -21.58
N VAL A 89 4.69 -9.15 -21.78
CA VAL A 89 5.48 -9.13 -23.03
C VAL A 89 4.65 -9.63 -24.21
N SER A 90 3.86 -10.69 -24.05
CA SER A 90 2.97 -11.17 -25.13
C SER A 90 1.92 -10.11 -25.51
N ASN A 91 1.29 -9.46 -24.52
CA ASN A 91 0.30 -8.42 -24.77
C ASN A 91 0.89 -7.16 -25.41
N LEU A 92 2.15 -6.83 -25.07
CA LEU A 92 2.88 -5.71 -25.66
C LEU A 92 3.24 -6.02 -27.12
N HIS A 93 3.69 -7.25 -27.39
CA HIS A 93 3.98 -7.73 -28.73
C HIS A 93 2.73 -7.70 -29.61
N GLU A 94 1.59 -8.21 -29.13
CA GLU A 94 0.31 -8.16 -29.85
C GLU A 94 -0.15 -6.72 -30.13
N ASN A 95 -0.03 -5.80 -29.16
CA ASN A 95 -0.36 -4.39 -29.37
C ASN A 95 0.55 -3.71 -30.40
N ILE A 96 1.84 -4.01 -30.40
CA ILE A 96 2.79 -3.49 -31.39
C ILE A 96 2.43 -4.02 -32.78
N LEU A 97 2.16 -5.32 -32.90
CA LEU A 97 1.74 -5.93 -34.17
C LEU A 97 0.45 -5.27 -34.70
N GLN A 98 -0.58 -5.09 -33.86
CA GLN A 98 -1.80 -4.41 -34.29
C GLN A 98 -1.57 -2.97 -34.76
N LYS A 99 -0.71 -2.20 -34.08
CA LYS A 99 -0.38 -0.81 -34.49
C LYS A 99 0.46 -0.71 -35.75
N VAL A 100 1.29 -1.70 -36.04
CA VAL A 100 2.16 -1.70 -37.24
C VAL A 100 1.38 -2.15 -38.48
N PHE A 101 0.37 -2.99 -38.31
CA PHE A 101 -0.47 -3.51 -39.39
C PHE A 101 -1.85 -2.82 -39.51
N SER A 102 -2.08 -1.73 -38.77
CA SER A 102 -3.23 -0.80 -38.91
C SER A 102 -2.83 0.48 -39.61
#